data_AF-A0A524RSX0-F1
#
_entry.id   AF-A0A524RSX0-F1
#
_cell.length_a   1.000
_cell.length_b   1.000
_cell.length_c   1.000
_cell.angle_alpha   90.00
_cell.angle_beta   90.00
_cell.angle_gamma   90.00
#
_symmetry.space_group_name_H-M   'P 1'
#
loop_
_entity.id
_entity.type
_entity.pdbx_description
1 polymer ?
#
loop_
_entity_poly.entity_id
_entity_poly.type
_entity_poly.pdbx_seq_one_letter_code
_entity_poly.pdbx_strand_id
1 'polypeptide(L)'
;MDSAALPASAPDGYRSGFVALIGRPNVGKSTLMNQLVGTKLAITSPLAQTTRNRLRGILTTDRAQLVLVDTPGIHKPHHLLGERLVKAARAAASAVNLVLLLMDGSKPAGRGDGFIVELLKGCRVPVLVALNKQDLVKPACATALQAGYQALIGDCPSFPISATTARGCQALLEAMVGQLPPGPYLYPPDLVSDQPERLLMAELIREQVLHHTHAEIPHSVAVSIEQVLEEKTRTCVLATVLVERNSQKRILIGKGGSMLGTIGRGARLQLQKLIDGKVYLEIFVKVAPHWRRNPVKLAELGYGEEM
;
A
#
# COMPACT_ATOMS: atom_id res chain seq x y z
N MET A 1 10.80 20.44 5.48
CA MET A 1 10.66 21.27 4.27
C MET A 1 9.48 22.17 4.53
N ASP A 2 9.70 23.48 4.48
CA ASP A 2 8.67 24.48 4.74
C ASP A 2 7.48 24.27 3.80
N SER A 3 6.30 24.15 4.40
CA SER A 3 5.02 24.01 3.70
C SER A 3 4.62 25.36 3.10
N ALA A 4 5.28 25.76 2.02
CA ALA A 4 4.70 26.74 1.12
C ALA A 4 3.39 26.14 0.57
N ALA A 5 2.27 26.84 0.78
CA ALA A 5 0.98 26.39 0.25
C ALA A 5 1.11 26.15 -1.26
N LEU A 6 0.75 24.94 -1.70
CA LEU A 6 0.78 24.61 -3.12
C LEU A 6 -0.18 25.54 -3.87
N PRO A 7 0.21 26.03 -5.06
CA PRO A 7 -0.66 26.89 -5.85
C PRO A 7 -1.95 26.15 -6.24
N ALA A 8 -3.03 26.89 -6.45
CA ALA A 8 -4.32 26.31 -6.84
C ALA A 8 -4.30 25.65 -8.23
N SER A 9 -3.32 26.02 -9.07
CA SER A 9 -3.10 25.47 -10.41
C SER A 9 -1.65 25.03 -10.59
N ALA A 10 -1.45 24.01 -11.42
CA ALA A 10 -0.12 23.51 -11.73
C ALA A 10 0.73 24.61 -12.41
N PRO A 11 1.99 24.79 -11.99
CA PRO A 11 2.89 25.78 -12.59
C PRO A 11 3.31 25.39 -14.02
N ASP A 12 3.92 26.32 -14.73
CA ASP A 12 4.45 26.03 -16.07
C ASP A 12 5.55 24.96 -16.03
N GLY A 13 5.52 24.04 -17.00
CA GLY A 13 6.46 22.92 -17.07
C GLY A 13 6.20 21.81 -16.04
N TYR A 14 5.08 21.85 -15.32
CA TYR A 14 4.69 20.80 -14.38
C TYR A 14 4.51 19.46 -15.06
N ARG A 15 4.81 18.38 -14.33
CA ARG A 15 4.69 17.01 -14.82
C ARG A 15 3.67 16.23 -14.02
N SER A 16 2.96 15.33 -14.67
CA SER A 16 1.97 14.52 -13.97
C SER A 16 1.80 13.17 -14.61
N GLY A 17 1.54 12.14 -13.80
CA GLY A 17 1.21 10.84 -14.35
C GLY A 17 1.01 9.75 -13.32
N PHE A 18 0.56 8.62 -13.81
CA PHE A 18 0.35 7.42 -13.02
C PHE A 18 1.62 6.57 -13.01
N VAL A 19 1.93 6.01 -11.84
CA VAL A 19 3.07 5.11 -11.64
C VAL A 19 2.56 3.80 -11.05
N ALA A 20 2.76 2.69 -11.76
CA ALA A 20 2.41 1.38 -11.22
C ALA A 20 3.51 0.87 -10.28
N LEU A 21 3.16 0.57 -9.03
CA LEU A 21 4.05 -0.11 -8.09
C LEU A 21 3.95 -1.61 -8.29
N ILE A 22 4.97 -2.22 -8.89
CA ILE A 22 5.00 -3.64 -9.22
C ILE A 22 6.07 -4.36 -8.42
N GLY A 23 5.79 -5.57 -7.96
CA GLY A 23 6.77 -6.38 -7.25
C GLY A 23 6.11 -7.51 -6.47
N ARG A 24 6.93 -8.46 -5.99
CA ARG A 24 6.46 -9.59 -5.19
C ARG A 24 5.78 -9.13 -3.90
N PRO A 25 4.98 -9.98 -3.25
CA PRO A 25 4.55 -9.72 -1.88
C PRO A 25 5.75 -9.42 -0.96
N ASN A 26 5.55 -8.53 0.02
CA ASN A 26 6.52 -8.21 1.08
C ASN A 26 7.86 -7.57 0.65
N VAL A 27 7.98 -7.09 -0.60
CA VAL A 27 9.15 -6.29 -1.04
C VAL A 27 9.13 -4.84 -0.53
N GLY A 28 8.02 -4.39 0.06
CA GLY A 28 7.87 -3.06 0.66
C GLY A 28 7.18 -2.02 -0.21
N LYS A 29 6.28 -2.41 -1.12
CA LYS A 29 5.48 -1.48 -1.96
C LYS A 29 4.69 -0.48 -1.13
N SER A 30 3.85 -0.97 -0.23
CA SER A 30 3.05 -0.14 0.68
C SER A 30 3.92 0.75 1.59
N THR A 31 5.07 0.23 2.06
CA THR A 31 6.03 1.00 2.85
C THR A 31 6.62 2.15 2.04
N LEU A 32 7.03 1.91 0.79
CA LEU A 32 7.56 2.96 -0.08
C LEU A 32 6.49 4.00 -0.40
N MET A 33 5.26 3.57 -0.71
CA MET A 33 4.16 4.50 -0.99
C MET A 33 3.91 5.43 0.20
N ASN A 34 3.79 4.87 1.41
CA ASN A 34 3.63 5.68 2.63
C ASN A 34 4.82 6.63 2.86
N GLN A 35 6.04 6.16 2.59
CA GLN A 35 7.26 6.96 2.74
C GLN A 35 7.33 8.13 1.74
N LEU A 36 6.89 7.91 0.50
CA LEU A 36 6.89 8.92 -0.55
C LEU A 36 5.79 9.94 -0.35
N VAL A 37 4.57 9.49 0.00
CA VAL A 37 3.43 10.39 0.24
C VAL A 37 3.56 11.14 1.58
N GLY A 38 4.32 10.59 2.54
CA GLY A 38 4.53 11.18 3.86
C GLY A 38 3.42 10.87 4.87
N THR A 39 2.33 10.24 4.43
CA THR A 39 1.22 9.78 5.26
C THR A 39 0.99 8.29 5.10
N LYS A 40 0.49 7.63 6.15
CA LYS A 40 0.20 6.20 6.12
C LYS A 40 -1.12 5.92 5.41
N LEU A 41 -1.05 5.58 4.12
CA LEU A 41 -2.21 5.29 3.26
C LEU A 41 -2.46 3.80 3.08
N ALA A 42 -1.40 3.02 2.87
CA ALA A 42 -1.51 1.58 2.75
C ALA A 42 -1.13 0.88 4.05
N ILE A 43 -1.87 -0.17 4.38
CA ILE A 43 -1.51 -1.05 5.48
C ILE A 43 -0.24 -1.83 5.16
N THR A 44 0.57 -2.05 6.18
CA THR A 44 1.79 -2.85 6.10
C THR A 44 1.65 -4.03 7.05
N SER A 45 1.78 -5.26 6.55
CA SER A 45 1.81 -6.45 7.41
C SER A 45 2.80 -7.46 6.83
N PRO A 46 3.42 -8.30 7.69
CA PRO A 46 4.30 -9.37 7.22
C PRO A 46 3.54 -10.46 6.44
N LEU A 47 2.21 -10.50 6.54
CA LEU A 47 1.38 -11.44 5.80
C LEU A 47 1.29 -11.03 4.33
N ALA A 48 1.37 -12.00 3.42
CA ALA A 48 1.10 -11.74 2.01
C ALA A 48 -0.39 -11.40 1.80
N GLN A 49 -0.72 -10.72 0.69
CA GLN A 49 -2.10 -10.39 0.27
C GLN A 49 -2.82 -9.39 1.21
N THR A 50 -2.11 -8.35 1.65
CA THR A 50 -2.70 -7.29 2.49
C THR A 50 -3.62 -6.38 1.72
N THR A 51 -3.25 -5.92 0.51
CA THR A 51 -4.03 -4.99 -0.30
C THR A 51 -5.20 -5.70 -0.98
N ARG A 52 -6.44 -5.37 -0.58
CA ARG A 52 -7.69 -5.89 -1.18
C ARG A 52 -8.37 -4.88 -2.12
N ASN A 53 -8.20 -3.59 -1.87
CA ASN A 53 -8.75 -2.49 -2.68
C ASN A 53 -7.63 -1.85 -3.50
N ARG A 54 -7.92 -1.41 -4.71
CA ARG A 54 -6.99 -0.54 -5.45
C ARG A 54 -6.88 0.77 -4.67
N LEU A 55 -5.67 1.11 -4.26
CA LEU A 55 -5.36 2.34 -3.52
C LEU A 55 -4.43 3.17 -4.41
N ARG A 56 -4.78 4.45 -4.61
CA ARG A 56 -3.90 5.41 -5.25
C ARG A 56 -3.29 6.32 -4.19
N GLY A 57 -1.98 6.29 -4.05
CA GLY A 57 -1.24 7.29 -3.29
C GLY A 57 -0.93 8.48 -4.19
N ILE A 58 -1.38 9.67 -3.81
CA ILE A 58 -1.17 10.90 -4.58
C ILE A 58 -0.02 11.65 -3.90
N LEU A 59 1.08 11.81 -4.62
CA LEU A 59 2.23 12.60 -4.20
C LEU A 59 2.28 13.87 -5.03
N THR A 60 1.99 15.01 -4.41
CA THR A 60 2.12 16.33 -5.03
C THR A 60 3.41 16.99 -4.56
N THR A 61 4.26 17.38 -5.51
CA THR A 61 5.45 18.21 -5.29
C THR A 61 5.31 19.54 -5.99
N ASP A 62 6.26 20.45 -5.79
CA ASP A 62 6.37 21.73 -6.49
C ASP A 62 6.51 21.58 -8.03
N ARG A 63 7.04 20.45 -8.50
CA ARG A 63 7.37 20.22 -9.92
C ARG A 63 6.58 19.10 -10.59
N ALA A 64 5.99 18.18 -9.81
CA ALA A 64 5.22 17.08 -10.37
C ALA A 64 4.21 16.44 -9.41
N GLN A 65 3.13 15.87 -9.98
CA GLN A 65 2.15 15.06 -9.28
C GLN A 65 2.22 13.61 -9.75
N LEU A 66 2.55 12.70 -8.83
CA LEU A 66 2.69 11.28 -9.09
C LEU A 66 1.52 10.54 -8.45
N VAL A 67 0.75 9.81 -9.26
CA VAL A 67 -0.32 8.95 -8.77
C VAL A 67 0.19 7.52 -8.70
N LEU A 68 0.63 7.12 -7.51
CA LEU A 68 1.15 5.79 -7.21
C LEU A 68 -0.01 4.79 -7.14
N VAL A 69 -0.10 3.90 -8.11
CA VAL A 69 -1.12 2.85 -8.16
C VAL A 69 -0.55 1.59 -7.51
N ASP A 70 -1.04 1.24 -6.30
CA ASP A 70 -0.65 -0.01 -5.66
C ASP A 70 -1.29 -1.18 -6.42
N THR A 71 -0.44 -2.08 -6.92
CA THR A 71 -0.89 -3.34 -7.53
C THR A 71 -0.71 -4.47 -6.52
N PRO A 72 -1.67 -5.41 -6.40
CA PRO A 72 -1.49 -6.57 -5.55
C PRO A 72 -0.20 -7.32 -5.94
N GLY A 73 0.54 -7.82 -4.95
CA GLY A 73 1.85 -8.42 -5.19
C GLY A 73 1.81 -9.58 -6.19
N ILE A 74 2.62 -9.50 -7.25
CA ILE A 74 2.66 -10.51 -8.31
C ILE A 74 3.44 -11.72 -7.82
N HIS A 75 2.85 -12.91 -7.94
CA HIS A 75 3.54 -14.18 -7.77
C HIS A 75 3.19 -15.10 -8.94
N LYS A 76 4.02 -16.13 -9.18
CA LYS A 76 3.76 -17.13 -10.22
C LYS A 76 2.40 -17.81 -9.95
N PRO A 77 1.50 -17.93 -10.93
CA PRO A 77 0.20 -18.53 -10.70
C PRO A 77 0.33 -20.02 -10.36
N HIS A 78 -0.33 -20.45 -9.29
CA HIS A 78 -0.64 -21.86 -9.06
C HIS A 78 -2.15 -22.16 -9.24
N HIS A 79 -2.98 -21.11 -9.37
CA HIS A 79 -4.44 -21.16 -9.52
C HIS A 79 -4.96 -19.91 -10.28
N LEU A 80 -6.25 -19.92 -10.68
CA LEU A 80 -6.97 -18.88 -11.44
C LEU A 80 -6.80 -17.44 -10.88
N LEU A 81 -6.63 -17.29 -9.56
CA LEU A 81 -6.36 -16.00 -8.91
C LEU A 81 -5.02 -15.40 -9.36
N GLY A 82 -3.97 -16.22 -9.50
CA GLY A 82 -2.66 -15.74 -9.94
C GLY A 82 -2.67 -15.25 -11.39
N GLU A 83 -3.47 -15.89 -12.25
CA GLU A 83 -3.67 -15.43 -13.64
C GLU A 83 -4.41 -14.09 -13.69
N ARG A 84 -5.44 -13.91 -12.86
CA ARG A 84 -6.14 -12.63 -12.71
C ARG A 84 -5.21 -11.52 -12.18
N LEU A 85 -4.33 -11.83 -11.24
CA LEU A 85 -3.32 -10.89 -10.72
C LEU A 85 -2.29 -10.48 -11.79
N VAL A 86 -1.83 -11.44 -12.60
CA VAL A 86 -0.94 -11.16 -13.74
C VAL A 86 -1.65 -10.31 -14.79
N LYS A 87 -2.91 -10.60 -15.12
CA LYS A 87 -3.72 -9.80 -16.04
C LYS A 87 -3.93 -8.37 -15.51
N ALA A 88 -4.22 -8.23 -14.22
CA ALA A 88 -4.38 -6.93 -13.57
C ALA A 88 -3.08 -6.12 -13.57
N ALA A 89 -1.93 -6.76 -13.33
CA ALA A 89 -0.63 -6.11 -13.41
C ALA A 89 -0.27 -5.67 -14.83
N ARG A 90 -0.53 -6.50 -15.85
CA ARG A 90 -0.35 -6.11 -17.26
C ARG A 90 -1.28 -4.96 -17.66
N ALA A 91 -2.54 -5.02 -17.26
CA ALA A 91 -3.50 -3.95 -17.52
C ALA A 91 -3.09 -2.64 -16.83
N ALA A 92 -2.63 -2.70 -15.57
CA ALA A 92 -2.09 -1.54 -14.87
C ALA A 92 -0.87 -0.98 -15.59
N ALA A 93 0.10 -1.81 -15.98
CA ALA A 93 1.30 -1.39 -16.72
C ALA A 93 0.97 -0.71 -18.06
N SER A 94 -0.11 -1.11 -18.73
CA SER A 94 -0.57 -0.48 -19.98
C SER A 94 -1.32 0.84 -19.79
N ALA A 95 -1.77 1.15 -18.57
CA ALA A 95 -2.58 2.32 -18.26
C ALA A 95 -1.83 3.40 -17.45
N VAL A 96 -0.53 3.19 -17.21
CA VAL A 96 0.33 4.13 -16.46
C VAL A 96 1.37 4.77 -17.36
N ASN A 97 2.00 5.83 -16.87
CA ASN A 97 3.10 6.50 -17.56
C ASN A 97 4.47 5.90 -17.22
N LEU A 98 4.56 5.22 -16.08
CA LEU A 98 5.80 4.66 -15.54
C LEU A 98 5.52 3.38 -14.75
N VAL A 99 6.39 2.39 -14.86
CA VAL A 99 6.42 1.23 -13.96
C VAL A 99 7.58 1.37 -12.99
N LEU A 100 7.29 1.25 -11.70
CA LEU A 100 8.30 1.13 -10.66
C LEU A 100 8.32 -0.31 -10.13
N LEU A 101 9.38 -1.03 -10.50
CA LEU A 101 9.61 -2.41 -10.10
C LEU A 101 10.37 -2.47 -8.77
N LEU A 102 9.69 -2.85 -7.69
CA LEU A 102 10.27 -3.03 -6.37
C LEU A 102 10.74 -4.47 -6.16
N MET A 103 11.99 -4.59 -5.71
CA MET A 103 12.63 -5.86 -5.35
C MET A 103 13.24 -5.79 -3.96
N ASP A 104 13.41 -6.96 -3.33
CA ASP A 104 14.09 -7.08 -2.04
C ASP A 104 15.61 -7.17 -2.25
N GLY A 105 16.28 -6.02 -2.22
CA GLY A 105 17.72 -5.90 -2.41
C GLY A 105 18.57 -6.53 -1.29
N SER A 106 17.94 -6.93 -0.17
CA SER A 106 18.63 -7.61 0.93
C SER A 106 18.87 -9.10 0.71
N LYS A 107 18.33 -9.66 -0.37
CA LYS A 107 18.38 -11.11 -0.68
C LYS A 107 18.85 -11.34 -2.11
N PRO A 108 19.49 -12.48 -2.41
CA PRO A 108 19.83 -12.84 -3.78
C PRO A 108 18.58 -12.88 -4.67
N ALA A 109 18.74 -12.44 -5.92
CA ALA A 109 17.69 -12.50 -6.92
C ALA A 109 17.18 -13.94 -7.10
N GLY A 110 15.86 -14.13 -6.99
CA GLY A 110 15.23 -15.44 -7.11
C GLY A 110 14.42 -15.60 -8.39
N ARG A 111 13.94 -16.83 -8.63
CA ARG A 111 13.05 -17.15 -9.77
C ARG A 111 11.80 -16.27 -9.84
N GLY A 112 11.28 -15.85 -8.68
CA GLY A 112 10.12 -14.97 -8.62
C GLY A 112 10.41 -13.55 -9.13
N ASP A 113 11.63 -13.05 -8.91
CA ASP A 113 12.05 -11.74 -9.40
C ASP A 113 12.23 -11.78 -10.91
N GLY A 114 12.87 -12.84 -11.42
CA GLY A 114 13.01 -13.06 -12.86
C GLY A 114 11.69 -13.26 -13.60
N PHE A 115 10.68 -13.88 -12.97
CA PHE A 115 9.34 -13.96 -13.55
C PHE A 115 8.72 -12.57 -13.76
N ILE A 116 8.89 -11.64 -12.81
CA ILE A 116 8.34 -10.28 -12.96
C ILE A 116 9.13 -9.49 -14.00
N VAL A 117 10.46 -9.63 -14.05
CA VAL A 117 11.26 -9.00 -15.11
C VAL A 117 10.81 -9.49 -16.49
N GLU A 118 10.61 -10.81 -16.65
CA GLU A 118 10.09 -11.39 -17.89
C GLU A 118 8.69 -10.87 -18.23
N LEU A 119 7.82 -10.73 -17.22
CA LEU A 119 6.46 -10.20 -17.40
C LEU A 119 6.48 -8.77 -17.97
N LEU A 120 7.46 -7.97 -17.54
CA LEU A 120 7.64 -6.58 -17.94
C LEU A 120 8.43 -6.42 -19.24
N LYS A 121 8.99 -7.50 -19.81
CA LYS A 121 9.54 -7.45 -21.16
C LYS A 121 8.44 -7.08 -22.15
N GLY A 122 8.72 -6.11 -23.02
CA GLY A 122 7.74 -5.55 -23.96
C GLY A 122 6.77 -4.54 -23.34
N CYS A 123 6.96 -4.15 -22.08
CA CYS A 123 6.31 -2.95 -21.52
C CYS A 123 6.71 -1.73 -22.37
N ARG A 124 5.72 -0.95 -22.81
CA ARG A 124 5.94 0.21 -23.69
C ARG A 124 6.30 1.48 -22.93
N VAL A 125 6.14 1.46 -21.61
CA VAL A 125 6.44 2.58 -20.73
C VAL A 125 7.74 2.34 -19.97
N PRO A 126 8.45 3.41 -19.56
CA PRO A 126 9.71 3.26 -18.84
C PRO A 126 9.56 2.42 -17.58
N VAL A 127 10.57 1.61 -17.28
CA VAL A 127 10.65 0.78 -16.08
C VAL A 127 11.84 1.23 -15.26
N LEU A 128 11.59 1.67 -14.02
CA LEU A 128 12.63 1.92 -13.03
C LEU A 128 12.63 0.79 -12.00
N VAL A 129 13.80 0.43 -11.48
CA VAL A 129 13.94 -0.62 -10.46
C VAL A 129 14.31 -0.01 -9.11
N ALA A 130 13.53 -0.28 -8.08
CA ALA A 130 13.87 0.05 -6.70
C ALA A 130 14.34 -1.21 -5.95
N LEU A 131 15.64 -1.27 -5.65
CA LEU A 131 16.22 -2.33 -4.82
C LEU A 131 16.06 -1.93 -3.35
N ASN A 132 14.92 -2.30 -2.76
CA ASN A 132 14.53 -1.90 -1.42
C ASN A 132 15.23 -2.70 -0.31
N LYS A 133 15.08 -2.25 0.94
CA LYS A 133 15.63 -2.87 2.16
C LYS A 133 17.15 -2.84 2.25
N GLN A 134 17.77 -1.81 1.68
CA GLN A 134 19.22 -1.66 1.72
C GLN A 134 19.76 -1.48 3.15
N ASP A 135 18.92 -1.12 4.12
CA ASP A 135 19.25 -1.09 5.55
C ASP A 135 19.56 -2.49 6.13
N LEU A 136 19.09 -3.56 5.47
CA LEU A 136 19.34 -4.94 5.88
C LEU A 136 20.53 -5.59 5.15
N VAL A 137 21.13 -4.91 4.17
CA VAL A 137 22.24 -5.45 3.39
C VAL A 137 23.53 -5.41 4.20
N LYS A 138 24.16 -6.58 4.37
CA LYS A 138 25.47 -6.69 5.01
C LYS A 138 26.57 -6.28 4.03
N PRO A 139 27.58 -5.48 4.45
CA PRO A 139 28.67 -5.03 3.57
C PRO A 139 29.37 -6.18 2.81
N ALA A 140 29.59 -7.30 3.49
CA ALA A 140 30.26 -8.48 2.92
C ALA A 140 29.52 -9.09 1.71
N CYS A 141 28.21 -8.88 1.59
CA CYS A 141 27.39 -9.45 0.50
C CYS A 141 26.93 -8.40 -0.52
N ALA A 142 27.19 -7.11 -0.29
CA ALA A 142 26.64 -6.02 -1.09
C ALA A 142 27.00 -6.15 -2.58
N THR A 143 28.28 -6.37 -2.89
CA THR A 143 28.76 -6.52 -4.28
C THR A 143 28.12 -7.70 -5.00
N ALA A 144 28.01 -8.85 -4.33
CA ALA A 144 27.41 -10.05 -4.92
C ALA A 144 25.90 -9.87 -5.18
N LEU A 145 25.18 -9.23 -4.25
CA LEU A 145 23.76 -8.92 -4.41
C LEU A 145 23.53 -7.94 -5.56
N GLN A 146 24.32 -6.88 -5.64
CA GLN A 146 24.24 -5.90 -6.71
C GLN A 146 24.52 -6.54 -8.07
N ALA A 147 25.58 -7.35 -8.19
CA ALA A 147 25.90 -8.06 -9.43
C ALA A 147 24.78 -9.02 -9.86
N GLY A 148 24.19 -9.75 -8.90
CA GLY A 148 23.08 -10.67 -9.18
C GLY A 148 21.82 -9.96 -9.71
N TYR A 149 21.48 -8.79 -9.13
CA TYR A 149 20.36 -7.99 -9.64
C TYR A 149 20.68 -7.32 -10.97
N GLN A 150 21.89 -6.80 -11.16
CA GLN A 150 22.32 -6.21 -12.44
C GLN A 150 22.21 -7.23 -13.59
N ALA A 151 22.65 -8.47 -13.36
CA ALA A 151 22.52 -9.55 -14.33
C ALA A 151 21.05 -9.90 -14.64
N LEU A 152 20.16 -9.73 -13.67
CA LEU A 152 18.73 -10.02 -13.85
C LEU A 152 17.99 -8.91 -14.61
N ILE A 153 18.23 -7.64 -14.24
CA ILE A 153 17.45 -6.50 -14.74
C ILE A 153 18.05 -5.87 -16.01
N GLY A 154 19.28 -6.23 -16.37
CA GLY A 154 19.99 -5.66 -17.53
C GLY A 154 20.21 -4.16 -17.37
N ASP A 155 19.89 -3.39 -18.41
CA ASP A 155 20.13 -1.95 -18.47
C ASP A 155 19.03 -1.11 -17.80
N CYS A 156 18.06 -1.74 -17.13
CA CYS A 156 17.02 -1.01 -16.40
C CYS A 156 17.66 -0.14 -15.30
N PRO A 157 17.40 1.18 -15.25
CA PRO A 157 17.91 2.04 -14.20
C PRO A 157 17.48 1.54 -12.82
N SER A 158 18.44 1.34 -11.92
CA SER A 158 18.19 0.81 -10.58
C SER A 158 18.62 1.77 -9.47
N PHE A 159 17.80 1.83 -8.42
CA PHE A 159 17.95 2.73 -7.30
C PHE A 159 18.01 1.92 -5.99
N PRO A 160 19.14 1.92 -5.27
CA PRO A 160 19.22 1.29 -3.96
C PRO A 160 18.49 2.17 -2.94
N ILE A 161 17.42 1.64 -2.32
CA ILE A 161 16.61 2.39 -1.37
C ILE A 161 16.37 1.63 -0.06
N SER A 162 16.01 2.37 0.97
CA SER A 162 15.37 1.83 2.17
C SER A 162 14.10 2.63 2.43
N ALA A 163 12.96 2.00 2.13
CA ALA A 163 11.64 2.62 2.34
C ALA A 163 11.34 2.90 3.83
N THR A 164 12.00 2.22 4.76
CA THR A 164 11.82 2.40 6.21
C THR A 164 12.66 3.56 6.77
N THR A 165 13.78 3.88 6.14
CA THR A 165 14.72 4.94 6.58
C THR A 165 14.76 6.14 5.64
N ALA A 166 13.91 6.14 4.60
CA ALA A 166 13.89 7.09 3.49
C ALA A 166 15.20 7.16 2.65
N ARG A 167 16.25 6.40 2.99
CA ARG A 167 17.52 6.43 2.26
C ARG A 167 17.32 6.11 0.78
N GLY A 168 17.84 6.97 -0.10
CA GLY A 168 17.75 6.81 -1.56
C GLY A 168 16.38 7.12 -2.16
N CYS A 169 15.34 7.37 -1.36
CA CYS A 169 13.99 7.61 -1.86
C CYS A 169 13.88 8.93 -2.63
N GLN A 170 14.65 9.96 -2.25
CA GLN A 170 14.68 11.24 -2.96
C GLN A 170 15.22 11.11 -4.38
N ALA A 171 16.36 10.42 -4.55
CA ALA A 171 16.94 10.19 -5.89
C ALA A 171 16.00 9.35 -6.77
N LEU A 172 15.32 8.37 -6.18
CA LEU A 172 14.29 7.61 -6.89
C LEU A 172 13.11 8.50 -7.31
N LEU A 173 12.62 9.36 -6.41
CA LEU A 173 11.53 10.30 -6.71
C LEU A 173 11.90 11.23 -7.88
N GLU A 174 13.10 11.81 -7.87
CA GLU A 174 13.58 12.67 -8.94
C GLU A 174 13.66 11.93 -10.28
N ALA A 175 14.13 10.68 -10.27
CA ALA A 175 14.15 9.84 -11.46
C ALA A 175 12.73 9.55 -11.97
N MET A 176 11.77 9.28 -11.07
CA MET A 176 10.37 9.08 -11.45
C MET A 176 9.78 10.35 -12.08
N VAL A 177 9.99 11.51 -11.47
CA VAL A 177 9.54 12.81 -12.00
C VAL A 177 10.07 13.07 -13.40
N GLY A 178 11.35 12.75 -13.65
CA GLY A 178 11.97 12.91 -14.96
C GLY A 178 11.34 12.07 -16.08
N GLN A 179 10.67 10.97 -15.74
CA GLN A 179 9.99 10.09 -16.70
C GLN A 179 8.53 10.48 -16.96
N LEU A 180 7.94 11.36 -16.16
CA LEU A 180 6.54 11.75 -16.31
C LEU A 180 6.36 12.79 -17.42
N PRO A 181 5.27 12.72 -18.20
CA PRO A 181 4.98 13.73 -19.21
C PRO A 181 4.62 15.08 -18.56
N PRO A 182 4.79 16.20 -19.29
CA PRO A 182 4.16 17.47 -18.90
C PRO A 182 2.66 17.30 -18.74
N GLY A 183 2.06 17.91 -17.71
CA GLY A 183 0.63 17.80 -17.46
C GLY A 183 0.16 18.60 -16.24
N PRO A 184 -1.17 18.75 -16.08
CA PRO A 184 -1.77 19.49 -14.98
C PRO A 184 -1.74 18.70 -13.67
N TYR A 185 -2.30 19.28 -12.61
CA TYR A 185 -2.76 18.46 -11.48
C TYR A 185 -3.84 17.48 -11.98
N LEU A 186 -3.64 16.18 -11.72
CA LEU A 186 -4.62 15.12 -11.97
C LEU A 186 -5.65 15.02 -10.84
N TYR A 187 -5.24 15.43 -9.63
CA TYR A 187 -6.03 15.50 -8.41
C TYR A 187 -5.75 16.82 -7.68
N PRO A 188 -6.68 17.28 -6.81
CA PRO A 188 -6.42 18.42 -5.94
C PRO A 188 -5.06 18.29 -5.22
N PRO A 189 -4.26 19.37 -5.13
CA PRO A 189 -2.87 19.29 -4.67
C PRO A 189 -2.72 18.88 -3.19
N ASP A 190 -3.75 19.11 -2.38
CA ASP A 190 -3.89 18.73 -0.97
C ASP A 190 -4.33 17.28 -0.78
N LEU A 191 -4.86 16.63 -1.82
CA LEU A 191 -5.33 15.26 -1.74
C LEU A 191 -4.17 14.28 -1.79
N VAL A 192 -4.09 13.40 -0.79
CA VAL A 192 -3.04 12.36 -0.69
C VAL A 192 -3.53 10.97 -1.12
N SER A 193 -4.84 10.75 -1.20
CA SER A 193 -5.45 9.45 -1.54
C SER A 193 -6.80 9.64 -2.22
N ASP A 194 -7.15 8.77 -3.16
CA ASP A 194 -8.47 8.75 -3.80
C ASP A 194 -9.54 8.00 -2.98
N GLN A 195 -9.12 7.33 -1.89
CA GLN A 195 -10.04 6.59 -1.03
C GLN A 195 -10.70 7.48 0.03
N PRO A 196 -12.00 7.26 0.32
CA PRO A 196 -12.66 7.87 1.46
C PRO A 196 -11.91 7.59 2.76
N GLU A 197 -11.78 8.59 3.63
CA GLU A 197 -11.06 8.47 4.90
C GLU A 197 -11.55 7.29 5.76
N ARG A 198 -12.87 7.01 5.73
CA ARG A 198 -13.45 5.88 6.44
C ARG A 198 -12.82 4.54 6.05
N LEU A 199 -12.45 4.36 4.78
CA LEU A 199 -11.76 3.14 4.34
C LEU A 199 -10.33 3.10 4.87
N LEU A 200 -9.62 4.23 4.88
CA LEU A 200 -8.29 4.31 5.49
C LEU A 200 -8.34 3.97 6.99
N MET A 201 -9.32 4.50 7.72
CA MET A 201 -9.53 4.19 9.14
C MET A 201 -9.82 2.70 9.36
N ALA A 202 -10.70 2.10 8.54
CA ALA A 202 -11.00 0.66 8.60
C ALA A 202 -9.74 -0.18 8.36
N GLU A 203 -8.93 0.21 7.38
CA GLU A 203 -7.69 -0.44 7.03
C GLU A 203 -6.64 -0.36 8.15
N LEU A 204 -6.48 0.79 8.81
CA LEU A 204 -5.60 0.94 9.97
C LEU A 204 -5.99 0.01 11.13
N ILE A 205 -7.29 -0.16 11.38
CA ILE A 205 -7.78 -1.12 12.38
C ILE A 205 -7.49 -2.56 11.92
N ARG A 206 -7.76 -2.86 10.65
CA ARG A 206 -7.52 -4.19 10.07
C ARG A 206 -6.04 -4.57 10.16
N GLU A 207 -5.13 -3.65 9.89
CA GLU A 207 -3.68 -3.86 10.01
C GLU A 207 -3.30 -4.40 11.40
N GLN A 208 -3.88 -3.82 12.46
CA GLN A 208 -3.63 -4.27 13.82
C GLN A 208 -4.18 -5.67 14.07
N VAL A 209 -5.34 -6.01 13.48
CA VAL A 209 -5.83 -7.39 13.49
C VAL A 209 -4.82 -8.33 12.82
N LEU A 210 -4.30 -7.97 11.65
CA LEU A 210 -3.33 -8.80 10.92
C LEU A 210 -2.00 -8.97 11.66
N HIS A 211 -1.57 -7.98 12.44
CA HIS A 211 -0.35 -8.06 13.25
C HIS A 211 -0.48 -8.95 14.47
N HIS A 212 -1.66 -8.96 15.10
CA HIS A 212 -1.87 -9.64 16.38
C HIS A 212 -2.60 -10.98 16.25
N THR A 213 -2.96 -11.39 15.04
CA THR A 213 -3.65 -12.66 14.80
C THR A 213 -2.94 -13.52 13.76
N HIS A 214 -3.23 -14.82 13.82
CA HIS A 214 -2.63 -15.84 12.96
C HIS A 214 -3.70 -16.80 12.44
N ALA A 215 -3.26 -17.86 11.76
CA ALA A 215 -4.11 -18.92 11.22
C ALA A 215 -5.22 -18.37 10.30
N GLU A 216 -6.49 -18.70 10.54
CA GLU A 216 -7.59 -18.39 9.63
C GLU A 216 -8.15 -16.96 9.75
N ILE A 217 -7.82 -16.23 10.83
CA ILE A 217 -8.40 -14.91 11.11
C ILE A 217 -8.01 -13.86 10.07
N PRO A 218 -6.71 -13.71 9.69
CA PRO A 218 -6.30 -12.74 8.67
C PRO A 218 -7.08 -12.86 7.34
N HIS A 219 -7.53 -14.06 7.01
CA HIS A 219 -8.24 -14.35 5.76
C HIS A 219 -9.77 -14.22 5.86
N SER A 220 -10.32 -14.00 7.05
CA SER A 220 -11.76 -13.97 7.33
C SER A 220 -12.24 -12.70 8.03
N VAL A 221 -11.34 -11.70 8.17
CA VAL A 221 -11.65 -10.40 8.77
C VAL A 221 -11.96 -9.33 7.73
N ALA A 222 -12.93 -8.48 8.05
CA ALA A 222 -13.17 -7.17 7.45
C ALA A 222 -13.46 -6.14 8.55
N VAL A 223 -13.29 -4.86 8.24
CA VAL A 223 -13.58 -3.76 9.16
C VAL A 223 -14.52 -2.77 8.48
N SER A 224 -15.56 -2.34 9.18
CA SER A 224 -16.46 -1.27 8.76
C SER A 224 -16.39 -0.13 9.76
N ILE A 225 -16.37 1.12 9.27
CA ILE A 225 -16.56 2.31 10.12
C ILE A 225 -18.05 2.65 10.11
N GLU A 226 -18.69 2.42 11.24
CA GLU A 226 -20.13 2.68 11.42
C GLU A 226 -20.38 4.19 11.54
N GLN A 227 -19.52 4.88 12.30
CA GLN A 227 -19.70 6.28 12.59
C GLN A 227 -18.38 7.01 12.84
N VAL A 228 -18.30 8.25 12.38
CA VAL A 228 -17.26 9.22 12.73
C VAL A 228 -17.99 10.47 13.22
N LEU A 229 -17.74 10.86 14.46
CA LEU A 229 -18.34 12.03 15.10
C LEU A 229 -17.24 12.99 15.53
N GLU A 230 -17.25 14.20 14.99
CA GLU A 230 -16.38 15.28 15.45
C GLU A 230 -17.01 15.95 16.67
N GLU A 231 -16.40 15.75 17.84
CA GLU A 231 -16.77 16.44 19.07
C GLU A 231 -15.80 17.61 19.32
N LYS A 232 -16.18 18.53 20.21
CA LYS A 232 -15.38 19.73 20.53
C LYS A 232 -13.93 19.46 20.94
N THR A 233 -13.62 18.27 21.47
CA THR A 233 -12.29 17.96 22.03
C THR A 233 -11.64 16.71 21.45
N ARG A 234 -12.37 15.95 20.62
CA ARG A 234 -11.93 14.67 20.08
C ARG A 234 -12.80 14.22 18.91
N THR A 235 -12.28 13.34 18.09
CA THR A 235 -13.03 12.61 17.08
C THR A 235 -13.35 11.22 17.60
N CYS A 236 -14.64 10.86 17.63
CA CYS A 236 -15.14 9.56 18.04
C CYS A 236 -15.35 8.67 16.81
N VAL A 237 -14.62 7.56 16.75
CA VAL A 237 -14.69 6.57 15.67
C VAL A 237 -15.29 5.29 16.21
N LEU A 238 -16.42 4.87 15.67
CA LEU A 238 -17.08 3.61 15.98
C LEU A 238 -16.86 2.64 14.82
N ALA A 239 -16.21 1.51 15.12
CA ALA A 239 -15.85 0.51 14.12
C ALA A 239 -16.38 -0.88 14.49
N THR A 240 -16.73 -1.66 13.47
CA THR A 240 -17.07 -3.07 13.61
C THR A 240 -16.04 -3.93 12.87
N VAL A 241 -15.39 -4.83 13.60
CA VAL A 241 -14.61 -5.94 13.05
C VAL A 241 -15.54 -7.12 12.79
N LEU A 242 -15.65 -7.51 11.53
CA LEU A 242 -16.48 -8.63 11.07
C LEU A 242 -15.64 -9.90 10.93
N VAL A 243 -16.19 -11.01 11.40
CA VAL A 243 -15.63 -12.36 11.25
C VAL A 243 -16.70 -13.36 10.83
N GLU A 244 -16.31 -14.52 10.29
CA GLU A 244 -17.28 -15.51 9.81
C GLU A 244 -17.80 -16.45 10.89
N ARG A 245 -17.05 -16.65 12.00
CA ARG A 245 -17.38 -17.67 13.02
C ARG A 245 -17.25 -17.14 14.45
N ASN A 246 -18.06 -17.70 15.36
CA ASN A 246 -17.99 -17.40 16.79
C ASN A 246 -16.63 -17.77 17.42
N SER A 247 -15.93 -18.78 16.91
CA SER A 247 -14.56 -19.10 17.35
C SER A 247 -13.59 -17.93 17.08
N GLN A 248 -13.64 -17.37 15.88
CA GLN A 248 -12.82 -16.22 15.46
C GLN A 248 -13.14 -14.98 16.30
N LYS A 249 -14.43 -14.72 16.57
CA LYS A 249 -14.86 -13.63 17.46
C LYS A 249 -14.25 -13.76 18.85
N ARG A 250 -14.25 -14.97 19.44
CA ARG A 250 -13.64 -15.21 20.76
C ARG A 250 -12.13 -14.95 20.75
N ILE A 251 -11.42 -15.33 19.68
CA ILE A 251 -9.98 -15.09 19.54
C ILE A 251 -9.69 -13.59 19.45
N LEU A 252 -10.45 -12.84 18.64
CA LEU A 252 -10.28 -11.37 18.51
C LEU A 252 -10.55 -10.62 19.82
N ILE A 253 -11.52 -11.07 20.61
CA ILE A 253 -11.79 -10.49 21.93
C ILE A 253 -10.63 -10.82 22.89
N GLY A 254 -10.21 -12.09 22.91
CA GLY A 254 -9.19 -12.57 23.83
C GLY A 254 -9.69 -12.66 25.28
N LYS A 255 -8.90 -13.29 26.16
CA LYS A 255 -9.25 -13.46 27.58
C LYS A 255 -9.40 -12.08 28.23
N GLY A 256 -10.59 -11.78 28.76
CA GLY A 256 -10.91 -10.50 29.39
C GLY A 256 -10.83 -9.29 28.45
N GLY A 257 -10.97 -9.48 27.13
CA GLY A 257 -10.87 -8.38 26.16
C GLY A 257 -9.43 -7.93 25.85
N SER A 258 -8.41 -8.68 26.31
CA SER A 258 -7.01 -8.29 26.18
C SER A 258 -6.52 -8.12 24.75
N MET A 259 -6.95 -9.00 23.83
CA MET A 259 -6.58 -8.94 22.41
C MET A 259 -7.22 -7.72 21.74
N LEU A 260 -8.54 -7.54 21.92
CA LEU A 260 -9.26 -6.39 21.37
C LEU A 260 -8.72 -5.06 21.91
N GLY A 261 -8.37 -5.02 23.20
CA GLY A 261 -7.72 -3.85 23.80
C GLY A 261 -6.35 -3.55 23.19
N THR A 262 -5.58 -4.57 22.81
CA THR A 262 -4.28 -4.39 22.14
C THR A 262 -4.46 -3.86 20.72
N ILE A 263 -5.37 -4.46 19.95
CA ILE A 263 -5.75 -4.01 18.60
C ILE A 263 -6.24 -2.56 18.64
N GLY A 264 -7.14 -2.24 19.57
CA GLY A 264 -7.71 -0.89 19.73
C GLY A 264 -6.67 0.16 20.11
N ARG A 265 -5.73 -0.15 21.03
CA ARG A 265 -4.64 0.77 21.36
C ARG A 265 -3.74 1.03 20.16
N GLY A 266 -3.33 -0.02 19.45
CA GLY A 266 -2.50 0.11 18.25
C GLY A 266 -3.19 0.93 17.15
N ALA A 267 -4.47 0.67 16.91
CA ALA A 267 -5.24 1.32 15.85
C ALA A 267 -5.46 2.80 16.18
N ARG A 268 -5.82 3.13 17.43
CA ARG A 268 -5.99 4.51 17.89
C ARG A 268 -4.72 5.35 17.72
N LEU A 269 -3.55 4.77 18.00
CA LEU A 269 -2.27 5.46 17.79
C LEU A 269 -1.98 5.75 16.31
N GLN A 270 -2.43 4.89 15.40
CA GLN A 270 -2.31 5.14 13.96
C GLN A 270 -3.35 6.18 13.51
N LEU A 271 -4.59 6.11 13.98
CA LEU A 271 -5.65 7.07 13.64
C LEU A 271 -5.30 8.50 14.06
N GLN A 272 -4.63 8.69 15.20
CA GLN A 272 -4.14 10.01 15.65
C GLN A 272 -3.07 10.63 14.73
N LYS A 273 -2.51 9.86 13.78
CA LYS A 273 -1.61 10.41 12.75
C LYS A 273 -2.35 10.85 11.49
N LEU A 274 -3.59 10.40 11.34
CA LEU A 274 -4.45 10.70 10.20
C LEU A 274 -5.45 11.82 10.55
N ILE A 275 -5.97 11.80 11.77
CA ILE A 275 -6.98 12.75 12.27
C ILE A 275 -6.29 13.78 13.16
N ASP A 276 -6.55 15.06 12.90
CA ASP A 276 -6.10 16.13 13.75
C ASP A 276 -6.80 16.11 15.12
N GLY A 277 -6.00 16.09 16.18
CA GLY A 277 -6.50 16.11 17.55
C GLY A 277 -6.64 14.72 18.20
N LYS A 278 -7.45 14.64 19.25
CA LYS A 278 -7.59 13.42 20.06
C LYS A 278 -8.58 12.46 19.40
N VAL A 279 -8.29 11.16 19.43
CA VAL A 279 -9.18 10.12 18.90
C VAL A 279 -9.71 9.25 20.03
N TYR A 280 -11.03 9.07 20.09
CA TYR A 280 -11.69 8.00 20.83
C TYR A 280 -12.08 6.91 19.82
N LEU A 281 -11.60 5.69 20.03
CA LEU A 281 -11.87 4.56 19.16
C LEU A 281 -12.60 3.48 19.94
N GLU A 282 -13.80 3.14 19.47
CA GLU A 282 -14.57 2.00 19.97
C GLU A 282 -14.68 0.93 18.88
N ILE A 283 -14.35 -0.32 19.26
CA ILE A 283 -14.34 -1.45 18.33
C ILE A 283 -15.30 -2.53 18.83
N PHE A 284 -16.26 -2.89 17.99
CA PHE A 284 -17.15 -4.03 18.18
C PHE A 284 -16.68 -5.22 17.34
N VAL A 285 -16.92 -6.45 17.83
CA VAL A 285 -16.69 -7.67 17.04
C VAL A 285 -18.03 -8.36 16.76
N LYS A 286 -18.42 -8.42 15.48
CA LYS A 286 -19.67 -9.06 15.03
C LYS A 286 -19.38 -10.27 14.15
N VAL A 287 -20.21 -11.30 14.26
CA VAL A 287 -20.14 -12.47 13.39
C VAL A 287 -21.07 -12.23 12.20
N ALA A 288 -20.52 -12.24 11.01
CA ALA A 288 -21.22 -12.17 9.74
C ALA A 288 -20.88 -13.45 8.94
N PRO A 289 -21.69 -14.51 9.06
CA PRO A 289 -21.42 -15.77 8.37
C PRO A 289 -21.32 -15.58 6.87
N HIS A 290 -20.30 -16.19 6.24
CA HIS A 290 -20.11 -16.21 4.79
C HIS A 290 -20.08 -14.83 4.11
N TRP A 291 -19.72 -13.76 4.84
CA TRP A 291 -19.72 -12.40 4.28
C TRP A 291 -18.86 -12.27 3.02
N ARG A 292 -17.78 -13.05 2.92
CA ARG A 292 -16.88 -13.10 1.74
C ARG A 292 -17.57 -13.59 0.46
N ARG A 293 -18.72 -14.25 0.57
CA ARG A 293 -19.53 -14.74 -0.55
C ARG A 293 -20.81 -13.95 -0.77
N ASN A 294 -21.05 -12.92 0.05
CA ASN A 294 -22.26 -12.12 -0.02
C ASN A 294 -21.97 -10.82 -0.80
N PRO A 295 -22.50 -10.65 -2.02
CA PRO A 295 -22.20 -9.49 -2.86
C PRO A 295 -22.58 -8.15 -2.22
N VAL A 296 -23.71 -8.10 -1.49
CA VAL A 296 -24.17 -6.89 -0.79
C VAL A 296 -23.16 -6.51 0.29
N LYS A 297 -22.72 -7.48 1.09
CA LYS A 297 -21.70 -7.23 2.13
C LYS A 297 -20.35 -6.84 1.55
N LEU A 298 -19.95 -7.44 0.43
CA LEU A 298 -18.74 -7.05 -0.27
C LEU A 298 -18.82 -5.60 -0.73
N ALA A 299 -19.93 -5.18 -1.34
CA ALA A 299 -20.15 -3.79 -1.75
C ALA A 299 -20.13 -2.81 -0.56
N GLU A 300 -20.86 -3.12 0.52
CA GLU A 300 -20.88 -2.31 1.76
C GLU A 300 -19.48 -2.12 2.37
N LEU A 301 -18.62 -3.14 2.26
CA LEU A 301 -17.25 -3.13 2.79
C LEU A 301 -16.24 -2.49 1.82
N GLY A 302 -16.69 -1.92 0.71
CA GLY A 302 -15.83 -1.31 -0.30
C GLY A 302 -15.06 -2.31 -1.14
N TYR A 303 -15.53 -3.56 -1.24
CA TYR A 303 -14.98 -4.63 -2.09
C TYR A 303 -15.78 -4.84 -3.39
N GLY A 304 -16.68 -3.93 -3.74
CA GLY A 304 -17.44 -4.00 -4.99
C GLY A 304 -16.53 -3.82 -6.21
N GLU A 305 -16.83 -4.52 -7.31
CA GLU A 305 -16.21 -4.22 -8.59
C GLU A 305 -16.70 -2.84 -9.04
N GLU A 306 -15.78 -1.90 -9.28
CA GLU A 306 -16.08 -0.72 -10.10
C GLU A 306 -16.53 -1.25 -11.47
N MET A 307 -17.80 -1.03 -11.84
CA MET A 307 -18.30 -1.26 -13.19
C MET A 307 -17.57 -0.37 -14.18
#